data_AF-A0A2D6IX37-F1
#
_entry.id   AF-A0A2D6IX37-F1
#
_cell.length_a   1.000
_cell.length_b   1.000
_cell.length_c   1.000
_cell.angle_alpha   90.00
_cell.angle_beta   90.00
_cell.angle_gamma   90.00
#
_symmetry.space_group_name_H-M   'P 1'
#
loop_
_entity.id
_entity.type
_entity.pdbx_description
1 polymer ?
#
loop_
_entity_poly.entity_id
_entity_poly.type
_entity_poly.pdbx_seq_one_letter_code
_entity_poly.pdbx_strand_id
1 'polypeptide(L)'
;MNKIQELAPHIAYCGLDCSGCEVYQATAFDDDGLRQNYANKVKLQWKIEVDPASVNCHGCRDTRPKSGFCASCEVRQCAAERGLENCAPCEDYGCEKLQKVHAAMINVGKAVDGIATASINLDTIRNDMGLT
;
A
#
# COMPACT_ATOMS: atom_id res chain seq x y z
N MET A 1 22.05 19.77 2.89
CA MET A 1 20.61 20.06 2.98
C MET A 1 19.88 19.03 2.13
N ASN A 2 19.56 17.88 2.71
CA ASN A 2 18.79 16.85 1.99
C ASN A 2 17.33 17.29 2.03
N LYS A 3 16.85 17.86 0.93
CA LYS A 3 15.41 17.95 0.72
C LYS A 3 14.92 16.51 0.62
N ILE A 4 14.18 16.05 1.63
CA ILE A 4 13.41 14.81 1.51
C ILE A 4 12.45 15.08 0.36
N GLN A 5 12.63 14.34 -0.73
CA GLN A 5 11.73 14.42 -1.86
C GLN A 5 10.45 13.73 -1.42
N GLU A 6 9.38 14.49 -1.17
CA GLU A 6 8.10 13.97 -0.70
C GLU A 6 7.15 13.79 -1.88
N LEU A 7 6.54 12.61 -1.97
CA LEU A 7 5.50 12.33 -2.95
C LEU A 7 4.15 12.81 -2.42
N ALA A 8 3.31 13.32 -3.31
CA ALA A 8 1.92 13.59 -2.96
C ALA A 8 1.24 12.30 -2.46
N PRO A 9 0.31 12.39 -1.49
CA PRO A 9 -0.43 11.24 -0.99
C PRO A 9 -1.08 10.44 -2.14
N HIS A 10 -0.90 9.12 -2.12
CA HIS A 10 -1.49 8.20 -3.08
C HIS A 10 -2.21 7.08 -2.31
N ILE A 11 -3.46 7.35 -1.96
CA ILE A 11 -4.29 6.39 -1.22
C ILE A 11 -4.64 5.20 -2.14
N ALA A 12 -4.29 4.01 -1.66
CA ALA A 12 -4.63 2.72 -2.25
C ALA A 12 -6.08 2.33 -1.92
N TYR A 13 -6.60 1.30 -2.60
CA TYR A 13 -7.97 0.84 -2.34
C TYR A 13 -8.21 0.44 -0.87
N CYS A 14 -7.21 -0.19 -0.23
CA CYS A 14 -7.29 -0.60 1.17
C CYS A 14 -7.01 0.53 2.18
N GLY A 15 -6.72 1.75 1.73
CA GLY A 15 -6.39 2.91 2.56
C GLY A 15 -4.90 3.16 2.78
N LEU A 16 -4.02 2.26 2.37
CA LEU A 16 -2.58 2.48 2.49
C LEU A 16 -2.17 3.69 1.63
N ASP A 17 -1.46 4.65 2.23
CA ASP A 17 -0.78 5.66 1.44
C ASP A 17 0.48 5.08 0.81
N CYS A 18 0.47 4.92 -0.52
CA CYS A 18 1.60 4.42 -1.28
C CYS A 18 2.77 5.42 -1.30
N SER A 19 2.56 6.71 -1.00
CA SER A 19 3.63 7.71 -0.91
C SER A 19 4.73 7.31 0.09
N GLY A 20 4.38 6.56 1.14
CA GLY A 20 5.28 5.98 2.13
C GLY A 20 5.70 4.52 1.85
N CYS A 21 5.43 3.98 0.66
CA CYS A 21 5.85 2.64 0.27
C CYS A 21 7.21 2.67 -0.42
N GLU A 22 8.20 1.96 0.14
CA GLU A 22 9.58 1.91 -0.39
C GLU A 22 9.64 1.49 -1.87
N VAL A 23 8.81 0.53 -2.29
CA VAL A 23 8.75 0.08 -3.70
C VAL A 23 8.19 1.17 -4.63
N TYR A 24 7.15 1.87 -4.18
CA TYR A 24 6.55 2.96 -4.95
C TYR A 24 7.51 4.15 -5.05
N GLN A 25 8.15 4.51 -3.94
CA GLN A 25 9.18 5.56 -3.88
C GLN A 25 10.35 5.26 -4.82
N ALA A 26 10.87 4.02 -4.77
CA ALA A 26 11.96 3.60 -5.66
C ALA A 26 11.60 3.79 -7.15
N THR A 27 10.33 3.55 -7.51
CA THR A 27 9.86 3.73 -8.88
C THR A 27 9.62 5.20 -9.21
N ALA A 28 9.00 5.96 -8.31
CA ALA A 28 8.64 7.36 -8.53
C ALA A 28 9.87 8.29 -8.59
N PHE A 29 10.93 7.96 -7.85
CA PHE A 29 12.20 8.68 -7.88
C PHE A 29 13.20 8.10 -8.87
N ASP A 30 12.86 6.96 -9.49
CA ASP A 30 13.75 6.17 -10.32
C ASP A 30 15.12 5.91 -9.65
N ASP A 31 15.08 5.37 -8.44
CA ASP A 31 16.25 5.24 -7.57
C ASP A 31 16.63 3.77 -7.34
N ASP A 32 17.72 3.33 -7.97
CA ASP A 32 18.27 1.98 -7.84
C ASP A 32 18.80 1.67 -6.44
N GLY A 33 19.22 2.69 -5.69
CA GLY A 33 19.62 2.55 -4.29
C GLY A 33 18.44 2.15 -3.42
N LEU A 34 17.28 2.79 -3.61
CA LEU A 34 16.04 2.40 -2.94
C LEU A 34 15.59 0.98 -3.32
N ARG A 35 15.73 0.59 -4.59
CA ARG A 35 15.44 -0.79 -5.05
C ARG A 35 16.34 -1.81 -4.33
N GLN A 36 17.65 -1.55 -4.27
CA GLN A 36 18.60 -2.42 -3.57
C GLN A 36 18.36 -2.47 -2.07
N ASN A 37 18.04 -1.34 -1.43
CA ASN A 37 17.72 -1.28 -0.01
C ASN A 37 16.49 -2.10 0.34
N TYR A 38 15.44 -2.02 -0.47
CA TYR A 38 14.24 -2.85 -0.30
C TYR A 38 14.58 -4.34 -0.44
N ALA A 39 15.32 -4.73 -1.49
CA ALA A 39 15.73 -6.12 -1.68
C ALA A 39 16.56 -6.66 -0.50
N ASN A 40 17.50 -5.86 0.02
CA ASN A 40 18.32 -6.22 1.18
C ASN A 40 17.47 -6.38 2.44
N LYS A 41 16.53 -5.46 2.70
CA LYS A 41 15.60 -5.53 3.82
C LYS A 41 14.75 -6.79 3.74
N VAL A 42 14.21 -7.11 2.56
CA VAL A 42 13.39 -8.30 2.35
C VAL A 42 14.19 -9.59 2.59
N LYS A 43 15.42 -9.65 2.08
CA LYS A 43 16.34 -10.76 2.32
C LYS A 43 16.69 -10.90 3.80
N LEU A 44 16.93 -9.80 4.51
CA LEU A 44 17.28 -9.83 5.92
C LEU A 44 16.10 -10.32 6.79
N GLN A 45 14.92 -9.73 6.59
CA GLN A 45 13.73 -9.93 7.43
C GLN A 45 13.03 -11.26 7.13
N TRP A 46 12.86 -11.61 5.85
CA TRP A 46 12.04 -12.76 5.44
C TRP A 46 12.83 -13.87 4.74
N LYS A 47 14.14 -13.70 4.54
CA LYS A 47 14.99 -14.66 3.81
C LYS A 47 14.52 -14.91 2.36
N ILE A 48 13.84 -13.92 1.78
CA ILE A 48 13.37 -13.95 0.39
C ILE A 48 14.37 -13.16 -0.46
N GLU A 49 14.83 -13.76 -1.55
CA GLU A 49 15.63 -13.04 -2.55
C GLU A 49 14.70 -12.31 -3.51
N VAL A 50 14.96 -11.01 -3.69
CA VAL A 50 14.24 -10.14 -4.62
C VAL A 50 15.28 -9.55 -5.55
N ASP A 51 15.06 -9.68 -6.86
CA ASP A 51 15.84 -8.95 -7.85
C ASP A 51 15.51 -7.45 -7.72
N PRO A 52 16.48 -6.58 -7.39
CA PRO A 52 16.24 -5.13 -7.32
C PRO A 52 15.62 -4.57 -8.60
N ALA A 53 15.96 -5.10 -9.79
CA ALA A 53 15.41 -4.65 -11.06
C ALA A 53 13.91 -4.98 -11.21
N SER A 54 13.36 -5.89 -10.40
CA SER A 54 11.94 -6.22 -10.35
C SER A 54 11.12 -5.33 -9.39
N VAL A 55 11.80 -4.48 -8.62
CA VAL A 55 11.18 -3.55 -7.65
C VAL A 55 10.63 -2.32 -8.39
N ASN A 56 9.52 -2.53 -9.10
CA ASN A 56 8.83 -1.49 -9.87
C ASN A 56 7.32 -1.54 -9.62
N CYS A 57 6.77 -0.49 -9.02
CA CYS A 57 5.36 -0.35 -8.73
C CYS A 57 4.91 1.11 -8.94
N HIS A 58 3.87 1.30 -9.74
CA HIS A 58 3.33 2.62 -10.08
C HIS A 58 2.11 3.03 -9.25
N GLY A 59 1.92 2.41 -8.08
CA GLY A 59 0.82 2.72 -7.18
C GLY A 59 -0.38 1.80 -7.39
N CYS A 60 -1.19 1.65 -6.34
CA CYS A 60 -2.21 0.61 -6.24
C CYS A 60 -3.29 0.69 -7.34
N ARG A 61 -3.66 1.91 -7.74
CA ARG A 61 -4.72 2.21 -8.70
C ARG A 61 -4.25 2.23 -10.17
N ASP A 62 -2.96 2.12 -10.42
CA ASP A 62 -2.41 2.06 -11.78
C ASP A 62 -2.72 0.71 -12.44
N THR A 63 -2.79 0.62 -13.76
CA THR A 63 -3.08 -0.62 -14.48
C THR A 63 -1.86 -1.53 -14.66
N ARG A 64 -0.65 -1.00 -14.49
CA ARG A 64 0.60 -1.77 -14.61
C ARG A 64 0.76 -2.76 -13.46
N PRO A 65 1.56 -3.82 -13.64
CA PRO A 65 1.81 -4.81 -12.59
C PRO A 65 2.27 -4.17 -11.28
N LYS A 66 1.96 -4.85 -10.17
CA LYS A 66 2.43 -4.49 -8.83
C LYS A 66 3.51 -5.47 -8.40
N SER A 67 4.28 -5.10 -7.39
CA SER A 67 5.28 -5.97 -6.76
C SER A 67 4.75 -6.59 -5.46
N GLY A 68 5.32 -7.75 -5.10
CA GLY A 68 5.06 -8.43 -3.83
C GLY A 68 3.58 -8.74 -3.60
N PHE A 69 3.10 -8.57 -2.36
CA PHE A 69 1.71 -8.81 -1.98
C PHE A 69 0.69 -8.04 -2.84
N CYS A 70 1.04 -6.83 -3.30
CA CYS A 70 0.12 -6.02 -4.09
C CYS A 70 -0.18 -6.62 -5.47
N ALA A 71 0.65 -7.54 -5.97
CA ALA A 71 0.44 -8.23 -7.24
C ALA A 71 -0.82 -9.10 -7.21
N SER A 72 -1.05 -9.80 -6.09
CA SER A 72 -2.14 -10.75 -5.88
C SER A 72 -3.21 -10.25 -4.90
N CYS A 73 -3.18 -8.98 -4.51
CA CYS A 73 -4.10 -8.41 -3.52
C CYS A 73 -5.58 -8.51 -3.97
N GLU A 74 -6.39 -9.27 -3.24
CA GLU A 74 -7.83 -9.44 -3.53
C GLU A 74 -8.63 -8.14 -3.35
N VAL A 75 -8.27 -7.31 -2.36
CA VAL A 75 -8.95 -6.02 -2.12
C VAL A 75 -8.80 -5.11 -3.34
N ARG A 76 -7.61 -5.09 -3.94
CA ARG A 76 -7.34 -4.31 -5.16
C ARG A 76 -8.20 -4.81 -6.33
N GLN A 77 -8.33 -6.13 -6.50
CA GLN A 77 -9.13 -6.71 -7.58
C GLN A 77 -10.60 -6.36 -7.41
N CYS A 78 -11.14 -6.62 -6.21
CA CYS A 78 -12.53 -6.34 -5.87
C CYS A 78 -12.89 -4.86 -6.04
N ALA A 79 -12.08 -3.93 -5.51
CA ALA A 79 -12.37 -2.50 -5.61
C ALA A 79 -12.29 -1.99 -7.05
N ALA A 80 -11.33 -2.48 -7.84
CA ALA A 80 -11.20 -2.11 -9.25
C ALA A 80 -12.39 -2.61 -10.08
N GLU A 81 -12.83 -3.87 -9.88
CA GLU A 81 -14.01 -4.45 -10.55
C GLU A 81 -15.30 -3.69 -10.21
N ARG A 82 -15.41 -3.19 -8.97
CA ARG A 82 -16.54 -2.37 -8.51
C ARG A 82 -16.43 -0.89 -8.89
N GLY A 83 -15.35 -0.46 -9.55
CA GLY A 83 -15.13 0.94 -9.92
C GLY A 83 -14.99 1.89 -8.72
N LEU A 84 -14.54 1.38 -7.57
CA LEU A 84 -14.37 2.20 -6.36
C LEU A 84 -13.02 2.91 -6.38
N GLU A 85 -12.98 4.15 -5.92
CA GLU A 85 -11.69 4.87 -5.72
C GLU A 85 -10.88 4.29 -4.56
N ASN A 86 -11.57 3.87 -3.50
CA ASN A 86 -11.04 3.08 -2.41
C ASN A 86 -12.19 2.40 -1.67
N CYS A 87 -11.89 1.63 -0.62
CA CYS A 87 -12.92 0.89 0.09
C CYS A 87 -13.80 1.76 0.99
N ALA A 88 -13.49 3.04 1.23
CA ALA A 88 -14.29 3.91 2.10
C ALA A 88 -15.77 3.94 1.70
N PRO A 89 -16.18 4.20 0.44
CA PRO A 89 -17.60 4.15 0.04
C PRO A 89 -18.20 2.76 -0.10
N CYS A 90 -17.43 1.68 0.11
CA CYS A 90 -17.92 0.33 -0.11
C CYS A 90 -19.09 0.01 0.83
N GLU A 91 -20.19 -0.52 0.28
CA GLU A 91 -21.34 -0.99 1.07
C GLU A 91 -20.94 -2.12 2.03
N ASP A 92 -20.01 -2.98 1.59
CA ASP A 92 -19.41 -4.05 2.39
C ASP A 92 -18.16 -3.58 3.18
N TYR A 93 -18.12 -2.32 3.62
CA TYR A 93 -16.96 -1.79 4.37
C TYR A 93 -16.67 -2.63 5.62
N GLY A 94 -15.39 -2.89 5.87
CA GLY A 94 -14.98 -3.80 6.94
C GLY A 94 -15.14 -5.29 6.61
N CYS A 95 -15.38 -5.67 5.35
CA CYS A 95 -15.42 -7.07 4.94
C CYS A 95 -14.10 -7.83 5.22
N GLU A 96 -14.19 -9.16 5.23
CA GLU A 96 -13.08 -10.07 5.54
C GLU A 96 -11.83 -9.81 4.69
N LYS A 97 -11.98 -9.47 3.40
CA LYS A 97 -10.84 -9.18 2.50
C LYS A 97 -10.05 -7.98 3.00
N LEU A 98 -10.74 -6.92 3.38
CA LEU A 98 -10.13 -5.69 3.89
C LEU A 98 -9.48 -5.94 5.26
N GLN A 99 -10.20 -6.62 6.16
CA GLN A 99 -9.69 -6.97 7.49
C GLN A 99 -8.42 -7.83 7.42
N LYS A 100 -8.35 -8.80 6.50
CA LYS A 100 -7.13 -9.62 6.29
C LYS A 100 -5.93 -8.76 5.89
N VAL A 101 -6.12 -7.78 5.00
CA VAL A 101 -5.05 -6.87 4.60
C VAL A 101 -4.60 -5.99 5.76
N HIS A 102 -5.54 -5.45 6.54
CA HIS A 102 -5.23 -4.65 7.72
C HIS A 102 -4.51 -5.46 8.82
N ALA A 103 -4.93 -6.70 9.06
CA ALA A 103 -4.24 -7.62 9.97
C ALA A 103 -2.80 -7.91 9.51
N ALA A 104 -2.59 -8.15 8.21
CA ALA A 104 -1.25 -8.31 7.65
C ALA A 104 -0.39 -7.05 7.83
N MET A 105 -0.97 -5.86 7.67
CA MET A 105 -0.28 -4.58 7.88
C MET A 105 0.18 -4.39 9.33
N ILE A 106 -0.65 -4.76 10.30
CA ILE A 106 -0.28 -4.75 11.72
C ILE A 106 0.96 -5.63 11.95
N ASN A 107 0.97 -6.84 11.40
CA ASN A 107 2.08 -7.79 11.55
C ASN A 107 3.41 -7.33 10.91
N VAL A 108 3.37 -6.38 9.97
CA VAL A 108 4.57 -5.82 9.32
C VAL A 108 4.88 -4.39 9.78
N GLY A 109 4.31 -3.96 10.91
CA GLY A 109 4.61 -2.67 11.54
C GLY A 109 4.00 -1.46 10.84
N LYS A 110 2.97 -1.65 10.00
CA LYS A 110 2.20 -0.57 9.36
C LYS A 110 0.95 -0.26 10.19
N ALA A 111 1.12 -0.03 11.48
CA ALA A 111 0.05 0.20 12.43
C ALA A 111 0.44 1.20 13.53
N VAL A 112 -0.57 1.86 14.10
CA VAL A 112 -0.47 2.75 15.27
C VAL A 112 -1.45 2.22 16.30
N ASP A 113 -0.98 2.00 17.54
CA ASP A 113 -1.78 1.47 18.65
C ASP A 113 -2.57 0.19 18.32
N GLY A 114 -1.95 -0.69 17.52
CA GLY A 114 -2.57 -1.95 17.09
C GLY A 114 -3.59 -1.82 15.95
N ILE A 115 -3.78 -0.61 15.40
CA ILE A 115 -4.70 -0.34 14.29
C ILE A 115 -3.88 -0.09 13.02
N ALA A 116 -4.20 -0.80 11.93
CA ALA A 116 -3.53 -0.59 10.65
C ALA A 116 -3.69 0.88 10.20
N THR A 117 -2.60 1.54 9.80
CA THR A 117 -2.67 2.93 9.32
C THR A 117 -3.58 3.09 8.11
N ALA A 118 -3.69 2.05 7.30
CA ALA A 118 -4.62 1.98 6.19
C ALA A 118 -6.10 1.99 6.64
N SER A 119 -6.44 1.37 7.78
CA SER A 119 -7.80 1.44 8.34
C SER A 119 -8.11 2.86 8.76
N ILE A 120 -7.20 3.49 9.52
CA ILE A 120 -7.34 4.89 9.98
C ILE A 120 -7.61 5.81 8.79
N ASN A 121 -6.84 5.68 7.71
CA ASN A 121 -7.03 6.47 6.50
C ASN A 121 -8.42 6.28 5.87
N LEU A 122 -8.92 5.04 5.78
CA LEU A 122 -10.26 4.79 5.25
C LEU A 122 -11.34 5.34 6.18
N ASP A 123 -11.20 5.18 7.50
CA ASP A 123 -12.15 5.70 8.49
C ASP A 123 -12.22 7.23 8.43
N THR A 124 -11.09 7.92 8.25
CA THR A 124 -11.07 9.37 8.01
C THR A 124 -11.82 9.74 6.73
N ILE A 125 -11.55 9.06 5.61
CA ILE A 125 -12.24 9.33 4.34
C ILE A 125 -13.76 9.07 4.49
N ARG A 126 -14.16 8.01 5.21
CA ARG A 126 -15.57 7.72 5.48
C ARG A 126 -16.25 8.79 6.30
N ASN A 127 -15.60 9.29 7.34
CA ASN A 127 -16.10 10.39 8.16
C ASN A 127 -16.30 11.66 7.32
N ASP A 128 -15.33 12.00 6.47
CA ASP A 128 -15.40 13.17 5.59
C ASP A 128 -16.54 13.05 4.55
N MET A 129 -16.92 11.81 4.21
CA MET A 129 -18.07 11.50 3.35
C MET A 129 -19.41 11.42 4.09
N GLY A 130 -19.42 11.51 5.43
CA GLY A 130 -20.61 11.34 6.25
C GLY A 130 -21.16 9.90 6.29
N LEU A 131 -20.27 8.90 6.16
CA LEU A 131 -20.63 7.47 6.12
C LEU A 131 -20.45 6.73 7.46
N THR A 132 -20.08 7.45 8.51
CA THR A 132 -19.78 6.94 9.86
C THR A 132 -20.17 7.95 10.94
#